data_AF-A0A151F3L9-F1
#
_entry.id   AF-A0A151F3L9-F1
#
_cell.length_a   1.000
_cell.length_b   1.000
_cell.length_c   1.000
_cell.angle_alpha   90.00
_cell.angle_beta   90.00
_cell.angle_gamma   90.00
#
_symmetry.space_group_name_H-M   'P 1'
#
loop_
_entity.id
_entity.type
_entity.pdbx_description
1 polymer ?
#
loop_
_entity_poly.entity_id
_entity_poly.type
_entity_poly.pdbx_seq_one_letter_code
_entity_poly.pdbx_strand_id
1 'polypeptide(L)' 'MVSSKIGSSQLSIPIQLAASTLIVGFILMKVGEYVGGTFGGAIGLMMGLIVGFFGYVAVIVRREQ' A
#
# COMPACT_ATOMS: atom_id res chain seq x y z
N MET A 1 -13.21 35.08 -0.89
CA MET A 1 -12.57 34.05 -0.03
C MET A 1 -12.31 32.80 -0.87
N VAL A 2 -11.15 32.73 -1.52
CA VAL A 2 -10.73 31.56 -2.29
C VAL A 2 -10.17 30.54 -1.30
N SER A 3 -10.88 29.43 -1.20
CA SER A 3 -10.69 28.34 -0.24
C SER A 3 -9.30 27.71 -0.37
N SER A 4 -8.53 27.75 0.72
CA SER A 4 -7.17 27.23 0.87
C SER A 4 -7.07 25.70 0.92
N LYS A 5 -7.90 24.97 0.16
CA LYS A 5 -7.97 23.49 0.20
C LYS A 5 -6.99 22.76 -0.74
N ILE A 6 -5.98 23.43 -1.27
CA ILE A 6 -5.11 22.86 -2.32
C ILE A 6 -3.89 22.11 -1.74
N GLY A 7 -3.53 22.29 -0.46
CA GLY A 7 -2.25 21.79 0.08
C GLY A 7 -2.23 20.39 0.72
N SER A 8 -3.34 19.87 1.24
CA SER A 8 -3.32 18.68 2.12
C SER A 8 -3.90 17.39 1.51
N SER A 9 -4.80 17.50 0.54
CA SER A 9 -5.53 16.33 0.01
C SER A 9 -4.78 15.57 -1.08
N GLN A 10 -3.86 16.19 -1.82
CA GLN A 10 -3.15 15.52 -2.92
C GLN A 10 -1.93 14.73 -2.43
N LEU A 11 -1.25 15.21 -1.38
CA LEU A 11 -0.05 14.57 -0.82
C LEU A 11 -0.37 13.45 0.18
N SER A 12 -1.53 13.50 0.83
CA SER A 12 -1.93 12.52 1.85
C SER A 12 -2.24 11.15 1.27
N ILE A 13 -2.79 11.07 0.06
CA ILE A 13 -3.27 9.79 -0.50
C ILE A 13 -2.12 8.88 -0.95
N PRO A 14 -1.10 9.35 -1.69
CA PRO A 14 0.04 8.52 -2.05
C PRO A 14 0.79 8.01 -0.81
N ILE A 15 0.95 8.88 0.20
CA ILE A 15 1.58 8.52 1.48
C ILE A 15 0.73 7.53 2.28
N GLN A 16 -0.59 7.72 2.35
CA GLN A 16 -1.48 6.78 3.04
C GLN A 16 -1.49 5.41 2.37
N LEU A 17 -1.48 5.37 1.03
CA LEU A 17 -1.41 4.13 0.27
C LEU A 17 -0.06 3.42 0.43
N ALA A 18 1.04 4.17 0.43
CA ALA A 18 2.36 3.63 0.71
C ALA A 18 2.43 3.06 2.14
N ALA A 19 1.93 3.80 3.14
CA ALA A 19 1.88 3.36 4.52
C ALA A 19 1.00 2.11 4.69
N SER A 20 -0.19 2.07 4.08
CA SER A 20 -1.05 0.88 4.14
C SER A 20 -0.43 -0.32 3.45
N THR A 21 0.30 -0.11 2.35
CA THR A 21 1.02 -1.17 1.64
C THR A 21 2.12 -1.78 2.51
N LEU A 22 2.89 -0.96 3.21
CA LEU A 22 3.90 -1.43 4.15
C LEU A 22 3.28 -2.21 5.30
N ILE A 23 2.19 -1.71 5.90
CA ILE A 23 1.49 -2.39 6.99
C ILE A 23 0.97 -3.76 6.54
N VAL A 24 0.28 -3.81 5.40
CA VAL A 24 -0.25 -5.07 4.84
C VAL A 24 0.88 -6.03 4.48
N GLY A 25 1.98 -5.52 3.89
CA GLY A 25 3.17 -6.31 3.59
C GLY A 25 3.80 -6.93 4.84
N PHE A 26 3.92 -6.18 5.93
CA PHE A 26 4.41 -6.69 7.21
C PHE A 26 3.47 -7.75 7.83
N ILE A 27 2.15 -7.56 7.73
CA ILE A 27 1.18 -8.54 8.22
C ILE A 27 1.31 -9.84 7.42
N LEU A 28 1.34 -9.74 6.09
CA LEU A 28 1.49 -10.91 5.22
C LEU A 28 2.83 -11.60 5.41
N MET A 29 3.91 -10.86 5.68
CA MET A 29 5.18 -11.43 6.07
C MET A 29 5.04 -12.26 7.35
N LYS A 30 4.40 -11.73 8.39
CA LYS A 30 4.21 -12.46 9.66
C LYS A 30 3.33 -13.69 9.51
N VAL A 31 2.25 -13.59 8.72
CA VAL A 31 1.39 -14.73 8.39
C VAL A 31 2.18 -15.78 7.59
N GLY A 32 2.97 -15.35 6.62
CA GLY A 32 3.83 -16.22 5.83
C GLY A 32 4.91 -16.91 6.68
N GLU A 33 5.52 -16.19 7.61
CA GLU A 33 6.47 -16.76 8.59
C GLU A 33 5.81 -17.85 9.43
N TYR A 34 4.56 -17.64 9.84
CA TYR A 34 3.81 -18.59 10.65
C TYR A 34 3.48 -19.89 9.90
N VAL A 35 3.20 -19.80 8.59
CA VAL A 35 2.77 -20.96 7.77
C VAL A 35 3.95 -21.69 7.12
N GLY A 36 4.97 -20.96 6.67
CA GLY A 36 6.06 -21.50 5.84
C GLY A 36 7.46 -21.12 6.31
N GLY A 37 7.61 -20.62 7.54
CA GLY A 37 8.89 -20.15 8.06
C GLY A 37 9.42 -18.94 7.29
N THR A 38 10.73 -18.70 7.37
CA THR A 38 11.38 -17.51 6.78
C THR A 38 11.09 -17.35 5.28
N PHE A 39 11.00 -18.46 4.55
CA PHE A 39 10.68 -18.44 3.11
C PHE A 39 9.22 -18.02 2.85
N GLY A 40 8.27 -18.56 3.64
CA GLY A 40 6.87 -18.13 3.59
C GLY A 40 6.72 -16.65 3.94
N GLY A 41 7.51 -16.14 4.89
CA GLY A 41 7.57 -14.72 5.23
C GLY A 41 8.01 -13.84 4.07
N ALA A 42 9.09 -14.22 3.39
CA ALA A 42 9.58 -13.49 2.22
C ALA A 42 8.54 -13.46 1.08
N ILE A 43 7.85 -14.58 0.83
CA ILE A 43 6.75 -14.65 -0.15
C ILE A 43 5.58 -13.77 0.28
N GLY A 44 5.19 -13.81 1.55
CA GLY A 44 4.10 -12.99 2.09
C GLY A 44 4.39 -11.49 1.94
N LEU A 45 5.62 -11.06 2.23
CA LEU A 45 6.06 -9.68 2.02
C LEU A 45 6.01 -9.29 0.54
N MET A 46 6.58 -10.12 -0.34
CA MET A 46 6.54 -9.90 -1.80
C MET A 46 5.11 -9.75 -2.32
N MET A 47 4.21 -10.66 -1.94
CA MET A 47 2.81 -10.61 -2.34
C MET A 47 2.11 -9.34 -1.83
N GLY A 48 2.36 -8.94 -0.58
CA GLY A 48 1.79 -7.71 -0.02
C GLY A 48 2.25 -6.44 -0.72
N LEU A 49 3.53 -6.37 -1.10
CA LEU A 49 4.07 -5.24 -1.86
C LEU A 49 3.51 -5.20 -3.28
N ILE A 50 3.37 -6.35 -3.95
CA ILE A 50 2.79 -6.45 -5.30
C ILE A 50 1.33 -5.96 -5.27
N VAL A 51 0.51 -6.48 -4.35
CA VAL A 51 -0.89 -6.08 -4.23
C VAL A 51 -1.02 -4.59 -3.92
N GLY A 52 -0.19 -4.05 -3.04
CA GLY A 52 -0.19 -2.62 -2.73
C GLY A 52 0.21 -1.74 -3.91
N PHE A 53 1.20 -2.16 -4.70
CA PHE A 53 1.60 -1.45 -5.92
C PHE A 53 0.49 -1.41 -6.97
N PHE A 54 -0.12 -2.57 -7.29
CA PHE A 54 -1.22 -2.61 -8.26
C PHE A 54 -2.48 -1.90 -7.74
N GLY A 55 -2.75 -1.95 -6.44
CA GLY A 55 -3.80 -1.17 -5.80
C GLY A 55 -3.57 0.34 -5.95
N TYR A 56 -2.33 0.80 -5.77
CA TYR A 56 -1.96 2.20 -6.00
C TYR A 56 -2.17 2.64 -7.45
N VAL A 57 -1.73 1.83 -8.42
CA VAL A 57 -1.95 2.11 -9.85
C VAL A 57 -3.45 2.19 -10.16
N ALA A 58 -4.25 1.25 -9.66
CA ALA A 58 -5.71 1.26 -9.86
C ALA A 58 -6.38 2.51 -9.27
N VAL A 59 -5.93 2.98 -8.10
CA VAL A 59 -6.45 4.21 -7.48
C VAL A 59 -6.10 5.43 -8.32
N ILE A 60 -4.88 5.54 -8.85
CA ILE A 60 -4.48 6.66 -9.71
C ILE A 60 -5.28 6.66 -11.00
N VAL A 61 -5.33 5.52 -11.71
CA VAL A 61 -6.04 5.40 -12.99
C VAL A 61 -7.52 5.76 -12.82
N ARG A 62 -8.16 5.36 -11.71
CA ARG A 62 -9.54 5.71 -11.40
C ARG A 62 -9.75 7.21 -11.15
N ARG A 63 -8.71 7.96 -10.77
CA ARG A 63 -8.81 9.42 -10.56
C ARG A 63 -8.58 10.23 -11.83
N GLU A 64 -7.92 9.65 -12.82
CA GLU A 64 -7.70 10.30 -14.12
C GLU A 64 -8.89 10.12 -15.09
N GLN A 65 -9.78 9.16 -14.83
CA GLN A 65 -11.05 8.96 -15.54
C GLN A 65 -12.21 9.71 -14.87
#